data_AF-A0A0R0A1I3-F1
#
_entry.id   AF-A0A0R0A1I3-F1
#
_cell.length_a   1.000
_cell.length_b   1.000
_cell.length_c   1.000
_cell.angle_alpha   90.00
_cell.angle_beta   90.00
_cell.angle_gamma   90.00
#
_symmetry.space_group_name_H-M   'P 1'
#
loop_
_entity.id
_entity.type
_entity.pdbx_description
1 polymer ?
#
loop_
_entity_poly.entity_id
_entity_poly.type
_entity_poly.pdbx_seq_one_letter_code
_entity_poly.pdbx_strand_id
1 'polypeptide(L)'
;MMNILNHPELAGFYSLAAVAVFASLRVVTQANPVHAILSMIVSLLAIAGIFFVLGAPFAGALEIVVYAGAIMVLFVFVIMMLNLGMSNDEREERWLDAGTWAIPTGLTIIIAVVLYAMIGLNHDEAVMMGGTTISAKAVGTVLFTKYIMLVEVAALLLLAALVAAYHLGKETVDDEVIGNDSQNFKPSVGSIKQYDNDSTLTQHDGVEMAKPYEYKDVDPHDYVGMKVGTRAGSQVGANKVTRKESD
;
A
#
# COMPACT_ATOMS: atom_id res chain seq x y z
N MET A 1 -27.13 32.68 19.24
CA MET A 1 -26.81 31.29 19.63
C MET A 1 -28.05 30.39 19.82
N MET A 2 -29.23 30.93 20.18
CA MET A 2 -30.44 30.14 20.46
C MET A 2 -31.23 29.63 19.21
N ASN A 3 -30.91 30.07 17.99
CA ASN A 3 -31.65 29.66 16.78
C ASN A 3 -31.21 28.30 16.18
N ILE A 4 -30.04 27.78 16.55
CA ILE A 4 -29.51 26.53 15.98
C ILE A 4 -30.09 25.30 16.69
N LEU A 5 -30.51 25.43 17.96
CA LEU A 5 -31.16 24.34 18.70
C LEU A 5 -32.60 24.06 18.25
N ASN A 6 -33.27 25.03 17.64
CA ASN A 6 -34.68 24.91 17.25
C ASN A 6 -34.87 24.34 15.82
N HIS A 7 -33.78 24.12 15.10
CA HIS A 7 -33.78 23.64 13.71
C HIS A 7 -32.73 22.52 13.56
N PRO A 8 -33.11 21.25 13.76
CA PRO A 8 -32.18 20.12 13.67
C PRO A 8 -31.46 20.06 12.31
N GLU A 9 -32.07 20.56 11.24
CA GLU A 9 -31.47 20.70 9.89
C GLU A 9 -30.26 21.62 9.86
N LEU A 10 -30.34 22.76 10.54
CA LEU A 10 -29.25 23.73 10.62
C LEU A 10 -28.12 23.16 11.48
N ALA A 11 -28.46 22.53 12.61
CA ALA A 11 -27.49 21.88 13.48
C ALA A 11 -26.72 20.75 12.74
N GLY A 12 -27.44 19.90 11.99
CA GLY A 12 -26.86 18.83 11.18
C GLY A 12 -25.89 19.37 10.11
N PHE A 13 -26.31 20.37 9.34
CA PHE A 13 -25.48 21.00 8.32
C PHE A 13 -24.20 21.62 8.90
N TYR A 14 -24.30 22.46 9.93
CA TYR A 14 -23.13 23.14 10.51
C TYR A 14 -22.18 22.16 11.20
N SER A 15 -22.71 21.09 11.82
CA SER A 15 -21.87 20.06 12.44
C SER A 15 -21.06 19.29 11.39
N LEU A 16 -21.69 18.82 10.32
CA LEU A 16 -21.03 18.12 9.21
C LEU A 16 -20.04 19.03 8.46
N ALA A 17 -20.40 20.31 8.27
CA ALA A 17 -19.50 21.29 7.66
C ALA A 17 -18.25 21.52 8.52
N ALA A 18 -18.40 21.66 9.84
CA ALA A 18 -17.26 21.78 10.75
C ALA A 18 -16.36 20.53 10.66
N VAL A 19 -16.97 19.34 10.70
CA VAL A 19 -16.26 18.06 10.57
C VAL A 19 -15.48 17.99 9.25
N ALA A 20 -16.08 18.34 8.12
CA ALA A 20 -15.43 18.34 6.82
C ALA A 20 -14.21 19.28 6.77
N VAL A 21 -14.34 20.49 7.30
CA VAL A 21 -13.24 21.48 7.36
C VAL A 21 -12.10 21.00 8.25
N PHE A 22 -12.41 20.50 9.46
CA PHE A 22 -11.40 19.97 10.38
C PHE A 22 -10.69 18.74 9.81
N ALA A 23 -11.43 17.83 9.18
CA ALA A 23 -10.89 16.65 8.53
C ALA A 23 -9.95 17.04 7.37
N SER A 24 -10.38 17.96 6.49
CA SER A 24 -9.58 18.47 5.38
C SER A 24 -8.30 19.17 5.84
N LEU A 25 -8.37 19.99 6.90
CA LEU A 25 -7.18 20.62 7.49
C LEU A 25 -6.20 19.58 8.03
N ARG A 26 -6.72 18.49 8.61
CA ARG A 26 -5.90 17.36 9.06
C ARG A 26 -5.19 16.66 7.91
N VAL A 27 -5.84 16.46 6.76
CA VAL A 27 -5.19 15.84 5.58
C VAL A 27 -3.90 16.57 5.20
N VAL A 28 -3.94 17.91 5.16
CA VAL A 28 -2.80 18.74 4.72
C VAL A 28 -1.71 18.86 5.80
N THR A 29 -2.08 18.79 7.08
CA THR A 29 -1.15 18.95 8.21
C THR A 29 -0.49 17.65 8.66
N GLN A 30 -1.01 16.49 8.24
CA GLN A 30 -0.54 15.19 8.71
C GLN A 30 0.66 14.67 7.90
N ALA A 31 1.78 14.42 8.58
CA ALA A 31 3.00 13.91 7.93
C ALA A 31 2.92 12.43 7.50
N ASN A 32 2.04 11.63 8.12
CA ASN A 32 1.86 10.23 7.76
C ASN A 32 0.78 10.11 6.67
N PRO A 33 1.10 9.63 5.46
CA PRO A 33 0.18 9.58 4.32
C PRO A 33 -1.03 8.67 4.56
N VAL A 34 -0.86 7.57 5.32
CA VAL A 34 -1.97 6.67 5.67
C VAL A 34 -3.03 7.40 6.49
N HIS A 35 -2.59 8.17 7.49
CA HIS A 35 -3.50 8.90 8.36
C HIS A 35 -4.12 10.12 7.68
N ALA A 36 -3.37 10.75 6.76
CA ALA A 36 -3.89 11.84 5.93
C ALA A 36 -5.06 11.34 5.07
N ILE A 37 -4.92 10.18 4.40
CA ILE A 37 -5.98 9.61 3.57
C ILE A 37 -7.16 9.12 4.41
N LEU A 38 -6.95 8.51 5.58
CA LEU A 38 -8.06 8.17 6.48
C LEU A 38 -8.86 9.42 6.89
N SER A 39 -8.19 10.52 7.21
CA SER A 39 -8.85 11.80 7.50
C SER A 39 -9.58 12.37 6.28
N MET A 40 -9.05 12.14 5.07
CA MET A 40 -9.69 12.54 3.82
C MET A 40 -11.00 11.78 3.58
N ILE A 41 -11.03 10.46 3.82
CA ILE A 41 -12.26 9.66 3.73
C ILE A 41 -13.34 10.22 4.66
N VAL A 42 -12.98 10.57 5.90
CA VAL A 42 -13.92 11.19 6.85
C VAL A 42 -14.47 12.52 6.32
N SER A 43 -13.63 13.34 5.69
CA SER A 43 -14.07 14.59 5.06
C SER A 43 -15.08 14.34 3.93
N LEU A 44 -14.83 13.35 3.06
CA LEU A 44 -15.73 13.01 1.94
C LEU A 44 -17.08 12.47 2.45
N LEU A 45 -17.06 11.65 3.52
CA LEU A 45 -18.28 11.18 4.17
C LEU A 45 -19.09 12.31 4.80
N ALA A 46 -18.43 13.31 5.40
CA ALA A 46 -19.11 14.49 5.92
C ALA A 46 -19.76 15.32 4.80
N ILE A 47 -19.09 15.48 3.66
CA ILE A 47 -19.64 16.13 2.45
C ILE A 47 -20.83 15.33 1.90
N ALA A 48 -20.76 14.00 1.86
CA ALA A 48 -21.89 13.17 1.50
C ALA A 48 -23.10 13.40 2.42
N GLY A 49 -22.86 13.49 3.73
CA GLY A 49 -23.86 13.88 4.73
C GLY A 49 -24.50 15.24 4.42
N ILE A 50 -23.70 16.24 4.03
CA ILE A 50 -24.21 17.56 3.62
C ILE A 50 -25.13 17.43 2.40
N PHE A 51 -24.81 16.60 1.40
CA PHE A 51 -25.72 16.35 0.28
C PHE A 51 -27.04 15.70 0.70
N PHE A 52 -27.04 14.83 1.71
CA PHE A 52 -28.28 14.31 2.28
C PHE A 52 -29.11 15.41 2.94
N VAL A 53 -28.49 16.32 3.72
CA VAL A 53 -29.20 17.45 4.36
C VAL A 53 -29.77 18.44 3.33
N LEU A 54 -29.07 18.63 2.20
CA LEU A 54 -29.50 19.52 1.12
C LEU A 54 -30.59 18.93 0.20
N GLY A 55 -31.08 17.72 0.47
CA GLY A 55 -32.10 17.09 -0.37
C GLY A 55 -31.57 16.52 -1.69
N ALA A 56 -30.28 16.22 -1.78
CA ALA A 56 -29.62 15.62 -2.95
C ALA A 56 -29.09 14.19 -2.65
N PRO A 57 -29.97 13.22 -2.34
CA PRO A 57 -29.55 11.87 -1.92
C PRO A 57 -28.79 11.12 -3.03
N PHE A 58 -29.09 11.37 -4.31
CA PHE A 58 -28.37 10.77 -5.42
C PHE A 58 -26.91 11.24 -5.48
N ALA A 59 -26.66 12.54 -5.28
CA ALA A 59 -25.31 13.09 -5.25
C ALA A 59 -24.53 12.58 -4.03
N GLY A 60 -25.15 12.55 -2.84
CA GLY A 60 -24.56 11.97 -1.64
C GLY A 60 -24.18 10.50 -1.80
N ALA A 61 -25.04 9.70 -2.44
CA ALA A 61 -24.73 8.29 -2.73
C ALA A 61 -23.54 8.14 -3.70
N LEU A 62 -23.47 8.96 -4.75
CA LEU A 62 -22.32 8.97 -5.67
C LEU A 62 -21.02 9.39 -4.98
N GLU A 63 -21.08 10.34 -4.05
CA GLU A 63 -19.93 10.75 -3.23
C GLU A 63 -19.37 9.57 -2.43
N ILE A 64 -20.25 8.79 -1.79
CA ILE A 64 -19.84 7.62 -1.01
C ILE A 64 -19.26 6.52 -1.92
N VAL A 65 -19.94 6.17 -3.01
CA VAL A 65 -19.55 5.04 -3.85
C VAL A 65 -18.31 5.34 -4.69
N VAL A 66 -18.25 6.52 -5.31
CA VAL A 66 -17.20 6.88 -6.28
C VAL A 66 -15.99 7.48 -5.57
N TYR A 67 -16.19 8.54 -4.78
CA TYR A 67 -15.07 9.25 -4.17
C TYR A 67 -14.53 8.49 -2.96
N ALA A 68 -15.35 8.32 -1.91
CA ALA A 68 -14.90 7.65 -0.69
C ALA A 68 -14.69 6.13 -0.89
N GLY A 69 -15.42 5.51 -1.81
CA GLY A 69 -15.31 4.11 -2.16
C GLY A 69 -14.19 3.87 -3.17
N ALA A 70 -14.48 3.97 -4.46
CA ALA A 70 -13.56 3.53 -5.51
C ALA A 70 -12.23 4.30 -5.54
N ILE A 71 -12.29 5.64 -5.58
CA ILE A 71 -11.09 6.46 -5.77
C ILE A 71 -10.21 6.41 -4.51
N MET A 72 -10.79 6.63 -3.33
CA MET A 72 -9.99 6.61 -2.09
C MET A 72 -9.42 5.23 -1.77
N VAL A 73 -10.15 4.13 -2.01
CA VAL A 73 -9.61 2.78 -1.79
C VAL A 73 -8.44 2.51 -2.74
N LEU A 74 -8.50 2.98 -4.00
CA LEU A 74 -7.36 2.90 -4.92
C LEU A 74 -6.15 3.68 -4.37
N PHE A 75 -6.35 4.89 -3.84
CA PHE A 75 -5.27 5.65 -3.22
C PHE A 75 -4.69 4.94 -1.99
N VAL A 76 -5.53 4.41 -1.09
CA VAL A 76 -5.07 3.62 0.07
C VAL A 76 -4.23 2.42 -0.37
N PHE A 77 -4.64 1.73 -1.44
CA PHE A 77 -3.86 0.63 -1.98
C PHE A 77 -2.50 1.10 -2.52
N VAL A 78 -2.49 2.17 -3.32
CA VAL A 78 -1.26 2.74 -3.91
C VAL A 78 -0.29 3.22 -2.83
N ILE A 79 -0.75 4.01 -1.87
CA ILE A 79 0.15 4.55 -0.83
C ILE A 79 0.72 3.46 0.09
N MET A 80 -0.02 2.37 0.29
CA MET A 80 0.43 1.23 1.07
C MET A 80 1.43 0.38 0.28
N MET A 81 1.19 0.14 -1.01
CA MET A 81 2.13 -0.56 -1.89
C MET A 81 3.45 0.20 -2.05
N LEU A 82 3.39 1.54 -2.18
CA LEU A 82 4.57 2.39 -2.30
C LEU A 82 5.37 2.52 -1.00
N ASN A 83 4.94 1.87 0.08
CA ASN A 83 5.48 1.98 1.43
C ASN A 83 5.98 3.40 1.76
N LEU A 84 5.13 4.40 1.46
CA LEU A 84 5.34 5.78 1.93
C LEU A 84 5.21 5.85 3.47
N GLY A 85 4.95 4.69 4.08
CA GLY A 85 4.90 4.29 5.46
C GLY A 85 6.25 4.27 6.20
N MET A 86 7.09 5.30 6.08
CA MET A 86 8.24 5.53 6.97
C MET A 86 9.26 4.38 7.06
N SER A 87 10.35 4.50 6.30
CA SER A 87 11.65 4.01 6.75
C SER A 87 11.97 4.65 8.10
N ASN A 88 11.88 3.89 9.19
CA ASN A 88 12.69 3.97 10.40
C ASN A 88 12.14 2.97 11.42
N ASP A 89 12.96 1.97 11.70
CA ASP A 89 12.74 0.76 12.49
C ASP A 89 12.42 0.96 13.99
N GLU A 90 11.97 2.15 14.41
CA GLU A 90 11.68 2.47 15.84
C GLU A 90 10.18 2.69 16.12
N ARG A 91 9.31 2.45 15.14
CA ARG A 91 7.96 3.05 15.10
C ARG A 91 6.79 2.07 15.05
N GLU A 92 7.08 0.78 15.22
CA GLU A 92 6.05 -0.27 15.33
C GLU A 92 5.16 -0.06 16.58
N GLU A 93 5.71 0.49 17.67
CA GLU A 93 4.91 0.87 18.86
C GLU A 93 3.98 2.08 18.62
N ARG A 94 4.28 2.95 17.64
CA ARG A 94 3.42 4.11 17.32
C ARG A 94 2.30 3.82 16.33
N TRP A 95 2.34 2.68 15.65
CA TRP A 95 1.19 2.21 14.87
C TRP A 95 0.00 1.83 15.77
N LEU A 96 0.27 1.53 17.04
CA LEU A 96 -0.70 1.30 18.11
C LEU A 96 -0.86 2.50 19.06
N ASP A 97 -0.29 3.67 18.74
CA ASP A 97 -0.51 4.86 19.56
C ASP A 97 -1.94 5.34 19.33
N ALA A 98 -2.83 4.86 20.22
CA ALA A 98 -4.27 5.07 20.19
C ALA A 98 -4.64 6.56 20.02
N GLY A 99 -3.76 7.48 20.42
CA GLY A 99 -3.95 8.92 20.22
C GLY A 99 -4.07 9.37 18.76
N THR A 100 -3.37 8.70 17.82
CA THR A 100 -3.40 9.11 16.40
C THR A 100 -4.64 8.60 15.66
N TRP A 101 -5.16 7.44 16.07
CA TRP A 101 -6.37 6.82 15.51
C TRP A 101 -7.66 7.27 16.21
N ALA A 102 -7.57 7.74 17.45
CA ALA A 102 -8.72 8.23 18.21
C ALA A 102 -9.44 9.39 17.51
N ILE A 103 -8.70 10.27 16.82
CA ILE A 103 -9.27 11.44 16.15
C ILE A 103 -10.14 11.06 14.94
N PRO A 104 -9.64 10.33 13.91
CA PRO A 104 -10.49 9.94 12.78
C PRO A 104 -11.62 8.99 13.22
N THR A 105 -11.38 8.13 14.21
CA THR A 105 -12.42 7.25 14.77
C THR A 105 -13.51 8.06 15.47
N GLY A 106 -13.14 9.01 16.34
CA GLY A 106 -14.09 9.88 17.02
C GLY A 106 -14.92 10.71 16.05
N LEU A 107 -14.28 11.23 14.99
CA LEU A 107 -14.96 12.00 13.96
C LEU A 107 -15.95 11.15 13.15
N THR A 108 -15.58 9.90 12.85
CA THR A 108 -16.47 8.93 12.19
C THR A 108 -17.67 8.59 13.07
N ILE A 109 -17.47 8.38 14.38
CA ILE A 109 -18.56 8.13 15.34
C ILE A 109 -19.51 9.33 15.41
N ILE A 110 -18.98 10.56 15.45
CA ILE A 110 -19.79 11.79 15.43
C ILE A 110 -20.68 11.83 14.18
N ILE A 111 -20.11 11.58 13.00
CA ILE A 111 -20.88 11.52 11.75
C ILE A 111 -21.96 10.43 11.84
N ALA A 112 -21.60 9.22 12.29
CA ALA A 112 -22.54 8.10 12.38
C ALA A 112 -23.72 8.40 13.31
N VAL A 113 -23.47 9.04 14.46
CA VAL A 113 -24.52 9.47 15.40
C VAL A 113 -25.42 10.53 14.76
N VAL A 114 -24.84 11.51 14.05
CA VAL A 114 -25.62 12.54 13.36
C VAL A 114 -26.51 11.91 12.28
N LEU A 115 -25.95 11.01 11.45
CA LEU A 115 -26.71 10.31 10.42
C LEU A 115 -27.81 9.42 11.00
N TYR A 116 -27.51 8.68 12.08
CA TYR A 116 -28.49 7.85 12.77
C TYR A 116 -29.62 8.68 13.38
N ALA A 117 -29.30 9.80 14.02
CA ALA A 117 -30.29 10.71 14.57
C ALA A 117 -31.19 11.30 13.47
N MET A 118 -30.63 11.63 12.31
CA MET A 118 -31.40 12.12 11.17
C MET A 118 -32.37 11.07 10.61
N ILE A 119 -31.95 9.81 10.49
CA ILE A 119 -32.76 8.72 9.95
C ILE A 119 -33.79 8.21 10.98
N GLY A 120 -33.41 8.15 12.25
CA GLY A 120 -34.18 7.48 13.31
C GLY A 120 -35.19 8.37 14.03
N LEU A 121 -34.95 9.69 14.15
CA LEU A 121 -35.80 10.56 14.97
C LEU A 121 -36.96 11.21 14.21
N ASN A 122 -36.95 11.25 12.88
CA ASN A 122 -37.96 11.97 12.09
C ASN A 122 -38.46 11.11 10.93
N HIS A 123 -39.43 10.23 11.19
CA HIS A 123 -40.12 9.46 10.14
C HIS A 123 -41.17 10.26 9.36
N ASP A 124 -41.59 11.43 9.85
CA ASP A 124 -42.66 12.23 9.21
C ASP A 124 -42.17 13.41 8.36
N GLU A 125 -41.00 13.99 8.66
CA GLU A 125 -40.39 15.04 7.84
C GLU A 125 -38.88 14.82 7.81
N ALA A 126 -38.37 14.31 6.68
CA ALA A 126 -36.95 14.30 6.44
C ALA A 126 -36.44 15.73 6.60
N VAL A 127 -35.57 15.92 7.59
CA VAL A 127 -34.92 17.17 7.98
C VAL A 127 -34.07 17.68 6.81
N MET A 128 -34.72 18.40 5.88
CA MET A 128 -34.17 18.80 4.59
C MET A 128 -34.12 20.33 4.52
N MET A 129 -32.92 20.88 4.31
CA MET A 129 -32.80 22.28 3.92
C MET A 129 -33.36 22.46 2.51
N GLY A 130 -34.51 23.12 2.39
CA GLY A 130 -35.07 23.54 1.09
C GLY A 130 -36.28 22.76 0.58
N GLY A 131 -36.87 21.87 1.39
CA GLY A 131 -38.21 21.29 1.17
C GLY A 131 -38.43 20.45 -0.10
N THR A 132 -37.43 20.33 -0.98
CA THR A 132 -37.57 19.66 -2.27
C THR A 132 -36.45 18.64 -2.42
N THR A 133 -36.81 17.36 -2.44
CA THR A 133 -35.85 16.28 -2.68
C THR A 133 -35.67 16.07 -4.18
N ILE A 134 -34.42 16.08 -4.64
CA ILE A 134 -34.10 15.78 -6.03
C ILE A 134 -33.95 14.26 -6.14
N SER A 135 -34.95 13.62 -6.75
CA SER A 135 -34.90 12.18 -7.01
C SER A 135 -33.82 11.82 -8.05
N ALA A 136 -33.23 10.63 -7.91
CA ALA A 136 -32.30 10.08 -8.92
C ALA A 136 -32.91 10.03 -10.32
N LYS A 137 -34.23 9.76 -10.42
CA LYS A 137 -34.98 9.75 -11.68
C LYS A 137 -34.96 11.12 -12.36
N ALA A 138 -35.15 12.20 -11.61
CA ALA A 138 -35.11 13.56 -12.14
C ALA A 138 -33.71 13.88 -12.71
N VAL A 139 -32.65 13.52 -11.97
CA VAL A 139 -31.27 13.69 -12.43
C VAL A 139 -31.02 12.90 -13.72
N GLY A 140 -31.40 11.62 -13.74
CA GLY A 140 -31.26 10.75 -14.91
C GLY A 140 -32.00 11.27 -16.15
N THR A 141 -33.22 11.80 -15.97
CA THR A 141 -34.01 12.34 -17.08
C THR A 141 -33.32 13.55 -17.71
N VAL A 142 -32.78 14.46 -16.90
CA VAL A 142 -32.04 15.62 -17.40
C VAL A 142 -30.71 15.21 -18.05
N LEU A 143 -30.01 14.21 -17.48
CA LEU A 143 -28.78 13.66 -18.07
C LEU A 143 -29.00 13.09 -19.47
N PHE A 144 -30.04 12.27 -19.66
CA PHE A 144 -30.29 11.62 -20.95
C PHE A 144 -31.12 12.44 -21.94
N THR A 145 -31.74 13.55 -21.51
CA THR A 145 -32.50 14.43 -22.42
C THR A 145 -31.69 15.67 -22.80
N LYS A 146 -31.22 16.44 -21.81
CA LYS A 146 -30.55 17.73 -22.05
C LYS A 146 -29.04 17.59 -22.17
N TYR A 147 -28.44 16.70 -21.38
CA TYR A 147 -26.99 16.56 -21.26
C TYR A 147 -26.44 15.28 -21.89
N ILE A 148 -27.14 14.73 -22.90
CA ILE A 148 -26.74 13.47 -23.55
C ILE A 148 -25.30 13.54 -24.11
N MET A 149 -24.92 14.69 -24.68
CA MET A 149 -23.56 14.93 -25.19
C MET A 149 -22.50 14.81 -24.08
N LEU A 150 -22.79 15.28 -22.86
CA LEU A 150 -21.86 15.17 -21.73
C LEU A 150 -21.71 13.72 -21.27
N VAL A 151 -22.80 12.94 -21.28
CA VAL A 151 -22.78 11.52 -20.93
C VAL A 151 -21.95 10.73 -21.94
N GLU A 152 -22.10 11.03 -23.24
CA GLU A 152 -21.32 10.39 -24.30
C GLU A 152 -19.82 10.71 -24.19
N VAL A 153 -19.47 11.98 -23.96
CA VAL A 153 -18.07 12.38 -23.74
C VAL A 153 -17.50 11.73 -22.49
N ALA A 154 -18.27 11.63 -21.40
CA ALA A 154 -17.83 10.93 -20.20
C ALA A 154 -17.59 9.44 -20.45
N ALA A 155 -18.44 8.77 -21.23
CA ALA A 155 -18.25 7.37 -21.60
C ALA A 155 -16.97 7.16 -22.43
N LEU A 156 -16.70 8.04 -23.40
CA LEU A 156 -15.46 8.02 -24.18
C LEU A 156 -14.23 8.29 -23.30
N LEU A 157 -14.35 9.21 -22.33
CA LEU A 157 -13.27 9.50 -21.37
C LEU A 157 -12.97 8.28 -20.50
N LEU A 158 -13.99 7.61 -19.97
CA LEU A 158 -13.81 6.38 -19.18
C LEU A 158 -13.21 5.24 -20.01
N LEU A 159 -13.63 5.10 -21.28
CA LEU A 159 -13.03 4.13 -22.20
C LEU A 159 -11.54 4.45 -22.45
N ALA A 160 -11.21 5.70 -22.71
CA ALA A 160 -9.84 6.14 -22.92
C ALA A 160 -8.99 5.93 -21.65
N ALA A 161 -9.52 6.24 -20.47
CA ALA A 161 -8.84 6.03 -19.19
C ALA A 161 -8.57 4.54 -18.93
N LEU A 162 -9.53 3.65 -19.24
CA LEU A 162 -9.35 2.21 -19.14
C LEU A 162 -8.24 1.70 -20.07
N VAL A 163 -8.26 2.13 -21.34
CA VAL A 163 -7.22 1.75 -22.33
C VAL A 163 -5.84 2.27 -21.90
N ALA A 164 -5.77 3.51 -21.42
CA ALA A 164 -4.53 4.11 -20.93
C ALA A 164 -3.97 3.36 -19.71
N ALA A 165 -4.83 3.03 -18.73
CA ALA A 165 -4.44 2.26 -17.56
C ALA A 165 -3.98 0.84 -17.94
N TYR A 166 -4.68 0.17 -18.86
CA TYR A 166 -4.27 -1.15 -19.36
C TYR A 166 -2.92 -1.10 -20.08
N HIS A 167 -2.71 -0.13 -20.96
CA HIS A 167 -1.46 -0.02 -21.71
C HIS A 167 -0.28 0.30 -20.78
N LEU A 168 -0.47 1.17 -19.79
CA LEU A 168 0.56 1.51 -18.80
C LEU A 168 0.86 0.34 -17.85
N GLY A 169 -0.15 -0.48 -17.51
CA GLY A 169 0.01 -1.63 -16.64
C GLY A 169 0.54 -2.90 -17.35
N LYS A 170 0.61 -2.92 -18.68
CA LYS A 170 1.13 -4.07 -19.44
C LYS A 170 2.66 -4.03 -19.45
N GLU A 171 3.29 -4.91 -18.68
CA GLU A 171 4.75 -5.11 -18.72
C GLU A 171 5.19 -5.57 -20.12
N THR A 172 6.30 -5.01 -20.61
CA THR A 172 6.93 -5.39 -21.89
C THR A 172 7.65 -6.73 -21.73
N VAL A 173 6.92 -7.83 -21.92
CA VAL A 173 7.50 -9.18 -22.04
C VAL A 173 8.21 -9.36 -23.41
N ASP A 174 8.08 -8.39 -24.32
CA ASP A 174 8.43 -8.55 -25.74
C ASP A 174 9.84 -8.05 -26.14
N ASP A 175 10.65 -7.50 -25.24
CA ASP A 175 11.96 -6.90 -25.60
C ASP A 175 13.18 -7.84 -25.44
N GLU A 176 13.00 -9.11 -25.05
CA GLU A 176 14.12 -10.05 -24.89
C GLU A 176 14.24 -11.12 -26.00
N VAL A 177 13.65 -10.88 -27.18
CA VAL A 177 13.79 -11.78 -28.35
C VAL A 177 14.19 -11.03 -29.62
N ILE A 178 15.20 -10.16 -29.54
CA ILE A 178 15.97 -9.74 -30.73
C ILE A 178 17.46 -9.68 -30.35
N GLY A 179 18.25 -10.58 -30.93
CA GLY A 179 19.71 -10.42 -30.97
C GLY A 179 20.53 -11.64 -30.60
N ASN A 180 20.24 -12.83 -31.16
CA ASN A 180 21.27 -13.86 -31.26
C ASN A 180 21.86 -13.91 -32.68
N ASP A 181 22.28 -12.73 -33.16
CA ASP A 181 23.16 -12.60 -34.31
C ASP A 181 24.62 -12.55 -33.82
N SER A 182 25.32 -13.67 -33.98
CA SER A 182 26.72 -13.69 -34.44
C SER A 182 27.82 -13.00 -33.60
N GLN A 183 27.79 -13.06 -32.26
CA GLN A 183 28.99 -12.71 -31.49
C GLN A 183 29.98 -13.88 -31.42
N ASN A 184 30.71 -14.04 -32.53
CA ASN A 184 32.17 -14.26 -32.59
C ASN A 184 32.80 -14.95 -31.35
N PHE A 185 32.48 -16.23 -31.13
CA PHE A 185 33.23 -17.06 -30.19
C PHE A 185 34.55 -17.48 -30.84
N LYS A 186 35.63 -16.74 -30.58
CA LYS A 186 36.99 -17.23 -30.75
C LYS A 186 37.39 -17.96 -29.46
N PRO A 187 37.59 -19.29 -29.47
CA PRO A 187 38.16 -19.94 -28.30
C PRO A 187 39.56 -19.40 -28.08
N SER A 188 39.79 -18.75 -26.95
CA SER A 188 41.12 -18.41 -26.47
C SER A 188 41.81 -19.72 -26.07
N VAL A 189 42.51 -20.34 -27.04
CA VAL A 189 43.38 -21.48 -26.77
C VAL A 189 44.48 -20.97 -25.83
N GLY A 190 44.42 -21.41 -24.57
CA GLY A 190 45.44 -21.09 -23.58
C GLY A 190 46.80 -21.52 -24.13
N SER A 191 47.70 -20.56 -24.27
CA SER A 191 49.05 -20.78 -24.77
C SER A 191 49.75 -21.85 -23.93
N ILE A 192 50.02 -23.01 -24.52
CA ILE A 192 50.88 -24.03 -23.94
C ILE A 192 52.28 -23.41 -23.84
N LYS A 193 52.78 -23.22 -22.63
CA LYS A 193 54.19 -22.85 -22.43
C LYS A 193 55.06 -24.06 -22.76
N GLN A 194 55.53 -24.08 -24.00
CA GLN A 194 56.60 -24.92 -24.48
C GLN A 194 57.88 -24.57 -23.71
N TYR A 195 58.32 -25.45 -22.82
CA TYR A 195 59.70 -25.45 -22.36
C TYR A 195 60.45 -26.46 -23.23
N ASP A 196 61.15 -25.95 -24.25
CA ASP A 196 62.12 -26.78 -24.96
C ASP A 196 63.32 -26.99 -24.04
N ASN A 197 63.50 -28.25 -23.68
CA ASN A 197 64.71 -28.77 -23.10
C ASN A 197 65.58 -29.28 -24.25
N ASP A 198 66.75 -28.69 -24.45
CA ASP A 198 67.77 -29.40 -25.19
C ASP A 198 68.20 -30.64 -24.38
N SER A 199 67.68 -31.76 -24.88
CA SER A 199 68.00 -33.16 -24.61
C SER A 199 67.42 -33.80 -23.34
N THR A 200 66.10 -34.01 -23.32
CA THR A 200 65.46 -35.34 -23.16
C THR A 200 63.93 -35.22 -23.25
N LEU A 201 63.32 -35.97 -24.17
CA LEU A 201 61.87 -36.06 -24.35
C LEU A 201 61.28 -37.06 -23.35
N THR A 202 60.47 -36.59 -22.41
CA THR A 202 59.51 -37.44 -21.69
C THR A 202 58.10 -36.88 -21.84
N GLN A 203 57.32 -37.56 -22.67
CA GLN A 203 55.92 -37.33 -22.91
C GLN A 203 55.13 -37.90 -21.73
N HIS A 204 54.63 -37.02 -20.85
CA HIS A 204 53.64 -37.42 -19.84
C HIS A 204 52.24 -37.18 -20.42
N ASP A 205 51.62 -38.26 -20.89
CA ASP A 205 50.20 -38.30 -21.23
C ASP A 205 49.35 -38.01 -19.99
N GLY A 206 48.40 -37.07 -20.11
CA GLY A 206 47.47 -36.67 -19.05
C GLY A 206 46.40 -37.72 -18.70
N VAL A 207 46.71 -39.01 -18.89
CA VAL A 207 45.85 -40.14 -18.54
C VAL A 207 46.36 -40.76 -17.23
N GLU A 208 46.50 -39.96 -16.18
CA GLU A 208 46.73 -40.47 -14.83
C GLU A 208 45.44 -40.27 -14.01
N MET A 209 44.66 -41.35 -13.93
CA MET A 209 43.35 -41.37 -13.29
C MET A 209 43.47 -40.98 -11.81
N ALA A 210 42.54 -40.15 -11.34
CA ALA A 210 42.42 -39.80 -9.92
C ALA A 210 42.35 -41.08 -9.08
N LYS A 211 43.22 -41.20 -8.07
CA LYS A 211 43.25 -42.37 -7.18
C LYS A 211 41.89 -42.51 -6.47
N PRO A 212 41.34 -43.73 -6.35
CA PRO A 212 40.03 -43.92 -5.73
C PRO A 212 40.09 -43.49 -4.25
N TYR A 213 39.06 -42.79 -3.81
CA TYR A 213 38.92 -42.35 -2.42
C TYR A 213 38.70 -43.57 -1.52
N GLU A 214 39.55 -43.71 -0.52
CA GLU A 214 39.43 -44.77 0.49
C GLU A 214 38.42 -44.31 1.56
N TYR A 215 37.30 -45.03 1.66
CA TYR A 215 36.25 -44.73 2.63
C TYR A 215 36.73 -45.15 4.02
N LYS A 216 36.81 -44.20 4.95
CA LYS A 216 37.16 -44.49 6.34
C LYS A 216 35.87 -44.82 7.08
N ASP A 217 35.73 -46.06 7.56
CA ASP A 217 34.55 -46.50 8.29
C ASP A 217 34.33 -45.60 9.52
N VAL A 218 33.19 -44.91 9.52
CA VAL A 218 32.75 -44.06 10.63
C VAL A 218 32.03 -44.91 11.67
N ASP A 219 32.56 -44.95 12.89
CA ASP A 219 31.98 -45.68 14.01
C ASP A 219 30.59 -45.09 14.36
N PRO A 220 29.51 -45.90 14.37
CA PRO A 220 28.16 -45.44 14.71
C PRO A 220 28.02 -44.83 16.10
N HIS A 221 28.96 -45.05 17.02
CA HIS A 221 28.92 -44.50 18.38
C HIS A 221 29.29 -43.02 18.48
N ASP A 222 29.86 -42.40 17.44
CA ASP A 222 30.26 -40.99 17.45
C ASP A 222 29.08 -40.00 17.32
N TYR A 223 27.87 -40.49 17.06
CA TYR A 223 26.67 -39.67 16.85
C TYR A 223 25.81 -39.43 18.11
N VAL A 224 26.35 -39.61 19.31
CA VAL A 224 25.58 -39.46 20.56
C VAL A 224 26.25 -38.48 21.51
N GLY A 225 26.10 -37.17 21.26
CA GLY A 225 26.61 -36.18 22.20
C GLY A 225 26.18 -34.73 22.01
N MET A 226 25.76 -34.31 20.82
CA MET A 226 25.46 -32.89 20.60
C MET A 226 24.02 -32.56 21.02
N LYS A 227 23.83 -32.38 22.34
CA LYS A 227 22.60 -31.82 22.91
C LYS A 227 22.49 -30.33 22.57
N VAL A 228 21.39 -29.99 21.90
CA VAL A 228 20.93 -28.64 21.58
C VAL A 228 20.63 -27.88 22.87
N GLY A 229 21.29 -26.74 23.09
CA GLY A 229 21.12 -25.85 24.24
C GLY A 229 20.71 -24.44 23.83
N THR A 230 19.62 -23.97 24.44
CA THR A 230 18.87 -22.72 24.20
C THR A 230 19.61 -21.44 24.62
N ARG A 231 19.42 -20.38 23.81
CA ARG A 231 19.55 -18.90 24.05
C ARG A 231 20.40 -18.41 25.24
N ALA A 232 21.39 -17.55 24.95
CA ALA A 232 21.52 -16.19 25.48
C ALA A 232 22.69 -15.48 24.78
N GLY A 233 22.44 -14.28 24.24
CA GLY A 233 23.42 -13.50 23.52
C GLY A 233 24.55 -12.97 24.41
N SER A 234 25.71 -12.71 23.80
CA SER A 234 26.59 -11.60 24.13
C SER A 234 27.81 -11.66 23.20
N GLN A 235 27.77 -10.88 22.12
CA GLN A 235 28.98 -10.33 21.53
C GLN A 235 29.39 -9.13 22.39
N VAL A 236 30.27 -9.36 23.36
CA VAL A 236 31.06 -8.33 24.05
C VAL A 236 32.37 -9.06 24.40
N GLY A 237 33.50 -8.81 23.74
CA GLY A 237 34.20 -7.53 23.80
C GLY A 237 35.24 -7.60 24.94
N ALA A 238 36.49 -7.31 24.60
CA ALA A 238 37.60 -6.99 25.49
C ALA A 238 38.34 -8.14 26.25
N ASN A 239 39.53 -8.44 25.73
CA ASN A 239 40.81 -8.15 26.40
C ASN A 239 41.06 -8.73 27.81
N LYS A 240 41.90 -9.77 27.92
CA LYS A 240 43.20 -9.69 28.63
C LYS A 240 44.03 -10.96 28.46
N VAL A 241 45.21 -10.79 27.88
CA VAL A 241 46.34 -11.71 28.03
C VAL A 241 46.93 -11.51 29.43
N THR A 242 46.87 -12.52 30.29
CA THR A 242 47.70 -12.63 31.51
C THR A 242 47.92 -14.12 31.81
N ARG A 243 49.10 -14.66 31.49
CA ARG A 243 50.25 -14.90 32.39
C ARG A 243 50.06 -16.19 33.21
N LYS A 244 50.75 -17.30 32.85
CA LYS A 244 51.98 -17.85 33.50
C LYS A 244 51.69 -18.22 34.97
N GLU A 245 51.82 -19.47 35.43
CA GLU A 245 53.05 -20.27 35.45
C GLU A 245 52.77 -21.78 35.57
N SER A 246 53.60 -22.55 34.88
CA SER A 246 54.08 -23.85 35.31
C SER A 246 54.94 -23.69 36.58
N ASP A 247 54.66 -24.49 37.60
CA ASP A 247 55.59 -25.50 38.14
C ASP A 247 54.80 -26.52 38.95
#